data_AF-A0A9C9GEM7-F1
#
_entry.id   AF-A0A9C9GEM7-F1
#
_cell.length_a   1.000
_cell.length_b   1.000
_cell.length_c   1.000
_cell.angle_alpha   90.00
_cell.angle_beta   90.00
_cell.angle_gamma   90.00
#
_symmetry.space_group_name_H-M   'P 1'
#
loop_
_entity.id
_entity.type
_entity.pdbx_description
1 polymer ?
#
loop_
_entity_poly.entity_id
_entity_poly.type
_entity_poly.pdbx_seq_one_letter_code
_entity_poly.pdbx_strand_id
1 'polypeptide(L)'
;FGIDQEVLESIALQIKEVIDFKVEVAIVVGGGNIWRGAQAGQKGMDRATADYMGMLATVINALALQDALERHGVDSRVQTALEMKQVAEPYIRRRALRHLEKGRVVIFAGGTGNPYFSTDTTAALRAAEIEAEVILLAKGKVDGVYSEDPLINPEAKRFTELNYIEVINQGLGVMDSTAASLCMDNKIKLIVFGLNLGNIKKVIMGEKIGTIIKGG
;
A
#
# COMPACT_ATOMS: atom_id res chain seq x y z
N PHE A 1 16.72 4.93 -8.74
CA PHE A 1 16.28 3.53 -8.57
C PHE A 1 16.96 3.00 -7.33
N GLY A 2 16.26 2.23 -6.51
CA GLY A 2 16.74 1.78 -5.21
C GLY A 2 15.84 2.27 -4.07
N ILE A 3 16.38 2.14 -2.85
CA ILE A 3 15.69 2.49 -1.61
C ILE A 3 16.20 3.86 -1.17
N ASP A 4 15.28 4.78 -0.90
CA ASP A 4 15.58 6.09 -0.36
C ASP A 4 15.48 6.03 1.17
N GLN A 5 16.62 6.24 1.84
CA GLN A 5 16.73 6.14 3.28
C GLN A 5 15.94 7.22 4.01
N GLU A 6 15.92 8.46 3.48
CA GLU A 6 15.20 9.58 4.11
C GLU A 6 13.69 9.32 4.08
N VAL A 7 13.19 8.73 2.99
CA VAL A 7 11.78 8.35 2.87
C VAL A 7 11.43 7.23 3.86
N LEU A 8 12.28 6.20 4.01
CA LEU A 8 12.04 5.14 4.99
C LEU A 8 12.00 5.67 6.43
N GLU A 9 12.93 6.54 6.78
CA GLU A 9 12.99 7.17 8.11
C GLU A 9 11.77 8.06 8.36
N SER A 10 11.36 8.84 7.37
CA SER A 10 10.13 9.64 7.43
C SER A 10 8.89 8.79 7.65
N ILE A 11 8.75 7.66 6.94
CA ILE A 11 7.63 6.73 7.12
C ILE A 11 7.69 6.12 8.52
N ALA A 12 8.85 5.61 8.95
CA ALA A 12 8.99 4.96 10.25
C ALA A 12 8.64 5.89 11.42
N LEU A 13 9.06 7.15 11.36
CA LEU A 13 8.69 8.18 12.34
C LEU A 13 7.17 8.45 12.35
N GLN A 14 6.56 8.58 11.17
CA GLN A 14 5.11 8.80 11.07
C GLN A 14 4.31 7.61 11.59
N ILE A 15 4.74 6.38 11.30
CA ILE A 15 4.09 5.17 11.84
C ILE A 15 4.26 5.09 13.36
N LYS A 16 5.43 5.46 13.90
CA LYS A 16 5.66 5.54 15.34
C LYS A 16 4.66 6.50 16.02
N GLU A 17 4.43 7.67 15.45
CA GLU A 17 3.44 8.60 15.99
C GLU A 17 2.02 8.03 15.96
N VAL A 18 1.70 7.20 14.98
CA VAL A 18 0.36 6.62 14.81
C VAL A 18 0.09 5.49 15.81
N ILE A 19 1.06 4.61 16.03
CA ILE A 19 0.91 3.49 16.97
C ILE A 19 0.75 3.99 18.41
N ASP A 20 1.26 5.19 18.74
CA ASP A 20 1.04 5.82 20.06
C ASP A 20 -0.44 6.11 20.34
N PHE A 21 -1.27 6.22 19.29
CA PHE A 21 -2.73 6.33 19.39
C PHE A 21 -3.44 4.96 19.46
N LYS A 22 -2.69 3.86 19.62
CA LYS A 22 -3.18 2.48 19.65
C LYS A 22 -3.88 2.03 18.37
N VAL A 23 -3.51 2.62 17.25
CA VAL A 23 -3.98 2.19 15.92
C VAL A 23 -3.20 0.96 15.49
N GLU A 24 -3.90 -0.08 15.06
CA GLU A 24 -3.31 -1.27 14.46
C GLU A 24 -2.90 -0.98 13.02
N VAL A 25 -1.61 -1.14 12.71
CA VAL A 25 -1.06 -0.74 11.40
C VAL A 25 -0.58 -1.95 10.61
N ALA A 26 -1.12 -2.10 9.41
CA ALA A 26 -0.60 -2.99 8.39
C ALA A 26 -0.11 -2.20 7.17
N ILE A 27 1.02 -2.62 6.59
CA ILE A 27 1.67 -1.92 5.47
C ILE A 27 1.84 -2.90 4.32
N VAL A 28 1.43 -2.49 3.11
CA VAL A 28 1.77 -3.19 1.87
C VAL A 28 2.77 -2.34 1.11
N VAL A 29 3.91 -2.93 0.74
CA VAL A 29 4.99 -2.20 0.06
C VAL A 29 5.08 -2.61 -1.41
N GLY A 30 5.11 -1.63 -2.31
CA GLY A 30 5.32 -1.88 -3.75
C GLY A 30 6.79 -2.17 -4.09
N GLY A 31 7.05 -2.72 -5.28
CA GLY A 31 8.41 -3.06 -5.75
C GLY A 31 8.95 -2.13 -6.85
N GLY A 32 8.18 -1.12 -7.27
CA GLY A 32 8.41 -0.31 -8.48
C GLY A 32 9.68 0.56 -8.48
N ASN A 33 10.31 0.74 -7.32
CA ASN A 33 11.58 1.45 -7.13
C ASN A 33 12.81 0.55 -7.40
N ILE A 34 12.66 -0.77 -7.33
CA ILE A 34 13.70 -1.77 -7.63
C ILE A 34 13.41 -2.43 -8.97
N TRP A 35 12.15 -2.80 -9.21
CA TRP A 35 11.73 -3.56 -10.39
C TRP A 35 10.44 -3.01 -11.00
N ARG A 36 10.44 -2.75 -12.32
CA ARG A 36 9.24 -2.36 -13.08
C ARG A 36 8.96 -3.39 -14.19
N GLY A 37 8.19 -4.42 -13.85
CA GLY A 37 7.90 -5.57 -14.74
C GLY A 37 7.29 -5.19 -16.11
N ALA A 38 6.50 -4.11 -16.17
CA ALA A 38 5.90 -3.63 -17.42
C ALA A 38 6.93 -3.26 -18.51
N GLN A 39 8.15 -2.87 -18.12
CA GLN A 39 9.23 -2.57 -19.07
C GLN A 39 10.02 -3.82 -19.49
N ALA A 40 9.97 -4.89 -18.69
CA ALA A 40 10.69 -6.14 -18.96
C ALA A 40 9.93 -7.04 -19.95
N GLY A 41 8.59 -7.07 -19.87
CA GLY A 41 7.77 -7.81 -20.85
C GLY A 41 7.93 -7.31 -22.28
N GLN A 42 8.15 -6.00 -22.47
CA GLN A 42 8.46 -5.41 -23.78
C GLN A 42 9.84 -5.83 -24.33
N LYS A 43 10.72 -6.35 -23.47
CA LYS A 43 12.06 -6.83 -23.83
C LYS A 43 12.14 -8.36 -23.98
N GLY A 44 10.98 -9.04 -24.06
CA GLY A 44 10.89 -10.48 -24.32
C GLY A 44 10.98 -11.38 -23.08
N MET A 45 10.92 -10.81 -21.86
CA MET A 45 10.81 -11.60 -20.64
C MET A 45 9.38 -12.14 -20.47
N ASP A 46 9.27 -13.39 -20.03
CA ASP A 46 7.98 -13.97 -19.62
C ASP A 46 7.35 -13.13 -18.49
N ARG A 47 6.05 -12.85 -18.63
CA ARG A 47 5.34 -11.95 -17.71
C ARG A 47 5.28 -12.50 -16.29
N ALA A 48 5.06 -13.80 -16.13
CA ALA A 48 5.00 -14.39 -14.80
C ALA A 48 6.35 -14.28 -14.07
N THR A 49 7.44 -14.51 -14.79
CA THR A 49 8.80 -14.31 -14.29
C THR A 49 9.04 -12.86 -13.87
N ALA A 50 8.63 -11.89 -14.69
CA ALA A 50 8.75 -10.47 -14.35
C ALA A 50 7.94 -10.09 -13.10
N ASP A 51 6.76 -10.66 -12.91
CA ASP A 51 5.94 -10.42 -11.73
C ASP A 51 6.55 -11.04 -10.47
N TYR A 52 7.15 -12.24 -10.55
CA TYR A 52 7.90 -12.82 -9.43
C TYR A 52 9.09 -11.95 -9.02
N MET A 53 9.83 -11.39 -9.98
CA MET A 53 10.89 -10.43 -9.67
C MET A 53 10.35 -9.18 -8.97
N GLY A 54 9.16 -8.71 -9.36
CA GLY A 54 8.45 -7.66 -8.67
C GLY A 54 8.07 -8.03 -7.23
N MET A 55 7.57 -9.25 -7.00
CA MET A 55 7.28 -9.76 -5.67
C MET A 55 8.53 -9.83 -4.79
N LEU A 56 9.67 -10.29 -5.31
CA LEU A 56 10.94 -10.27 -4.60
C LEU A 56 11.37 -8.84 -4.25
N ALA A 57 11.20 -7.88 -5.15
CA ALA A 57 11.46 -6.48 -4.87
C ALA A 57 10.62 -5.93 -3.71
N THR A 58 9.35 -6.34 -3.58
CA THR A 58 8.52 -5.95 -2.41
C THR A 58 9.09 -6.50 -1.11
N VAL A 59 9.67 -7.72 -1.11
CA VAL A 59 10.30 -8.30 0.08
C VAL A 59 11.55 -7.52 0.49
N ILE A 60 12.38 -7.12 -0.48
CA ILE A 60 13.56 -6.29 -0.21
C ILE A 60 13.15 -4.97 0.45
N ASN A 61 12.12 -4.29 -0.08
CA ASN A 61 11.63 -3.05 0.51
C ASN A 61 11.01 -3.26 1.90
N ALA A 62 10.29 -4.37 2.11
CA ALA A 62 9.67 -4.69 3.39
C ALA A 62 10.72 -4.92 4.49
N LEU A 63 11.84 -5.57 4.18
CA LEU A 63 12.96 -5.75 5.10
C LEU A 63 13.63 -4.41 5.44
N ALA A 64 13.83 -3.54 4.45
CA ALA A 64 14.39 -2.21 4.69
C ALA A 64 13.46 -1.34 5.56
N LEU A 65 12.15 -1.41 5.33
CA LEU A 65 11.17 -0.72 6.16
C LEU A 65 11.11 -1.30 7.59
N GLN A 66 11.20 -2.63 7.74
CA GLN A 66 11.28 -3.28 9.03
C GLN A 66 12.48 -2.77 9.84
N ASP A 67 13.67 -2.74 9.25
CA ASP A 67 14.87 -2.19 9.91
C ASP A 67 14.66 -0.74 10.36
N ALA A 68 14.09 0.11 9.50
CA ALA A 68 13.81 1.50 9.85
C ALA A 68 12.82 1.62 11.02
N LEU A 69 11.75 0.82 11.03
CA LEU A 69 10.79 0.77 12.14
C LEU A 69 11.45 0.32 13.44
N GLU A 70 12.24 -0.76 13.40
CA GLU A 70 12.92 -1.33 14.57
C GLU A 70 13.96 -0.38 15.15
N ARG A 71 14.71 0.37 14.32
CA ARG A 71 15.62 1.45 14.78
C ARG A 71 14.91 2.55 15.55
N HIS A 72 13.62 2.77 15.30
CA HIS A 72 12.78 3.72 16.03
C HIS A 72 11.99 3.09 17.19
N GLY A 73 12.25 1.83 17.53
CA GLY A 73 11.61 1.12 18.62
C GLY A 73 10.19 0.64 18.30
N VAL A 74 9.85 0.54 17.01
CA VAL A 74 8.55 0.03 16.56
C VAL A 74 8.68 -1.47 16.29
N ASP A 75 8.03 -2.28 17.12
CA ASP A 75 7.94 -3.72 16.88
C ASP A 75 7.21 -3.99 15.57
N SER A 76 7.88 -4.66 14.64
CA SER A 76 7.30 -4.97 13.32
C SER A 76 7.58 -6.40 12.87
N ARG A 77 6.75 -6.92 11.96
CA ARG A 77 6.90 -8.27 11.41
C ARG A 77 6.61 -8.27 9.92
N VAL A 78 7.57 -8.74 9.13
CA VAL A 78 7.37 -8.97 7.69
C VAL A 78 6.71 -10.33 7.47
N GLN A 79 5.61 -10.33 6.74
CA GLN A 79 4.92 -11.53 6.27
C GLN A 79 4.86 -11.56 4.75
N THR A 80 5.27 -12.67 4.16
CA THR A 80 5.37 -12.84 2.70
C THR A 80 4.38 -13.87 2.17
N ALA A 81 3.78 -13.60 1.01
CA ALA A 81 2.96 -14.58 0.28
C ALA A 81 3.81 -15.70 -0.36
N LEU A 82 5.10 -15.45 -0.59
CA LEU A 82 6.07 -16.45 -1.07
C LEU A 82 6.85 -17.00 0.12
N GLU A 83 6.90 -18.33 0.30
CA GLU A 83 7.58 -18.94 1.45
C GLU A 83 9.10 -18.68 1.41
N MET A 84 9.62 -18.02 2.46
CA MET A 84 11.05 -17.67 2.58
C MET A 84 11.56 -17.91 4.00
N LYS A 85 11.77 -19.18 4.37
CA LYS A 85 11.97 -19.63 5.76
C LYS A 85 12.99 -18.83 6.58
N GLN A 86 14.12 -18.43 6.00
CA GLN A 86 15.18 -17.71 6.71
C GLN A 86 14.99 -16.18 6.72
N VAL A 87 14.09 -15.64 5.90
CA VAL A 87 14.03 -14.21 5.59
C VAL A 87 12.83 -13.54 6.24
N ALA A 88 11.63 -14.13 6.11
CA ALA A 88 10.39 -13.54 6.58
C ALA A 88 9.36 -14.62 6.92
N GLU A 89 8.39 -14.27 7.79
CA GLU A 89 7.31 -15.20 8.13
C GLU A 89 6.42 -15.45 6.89
N PRO A 90 5.92 -16.68 6.68
CA PRO A 90 4.85 -16.87 5.70
C PRO A 90 3.59 -16.12 6.16
N TYR A 91 2.86 -15.53 5.22
CA TYR A 91 1.57 -14.93 5.52
C TYR A 91 0.59 -15.99 6.01
N ILE A 92 0.08 -15.77 7.22
CA ILE A 92 -0.99 -16.56 7.82
C ILE A 92 -1.93 -15.55 8.47
N ARG A 93 -3.16 -15.43 7.95
CA ARG A 93 -4.18 -14.46 8.42
C ARG A 93 -4.26 -14.36 9.95
N ARG A 94 -4.44 -15.49 10.63
CA ARG A 94 -4.57 -15.53 12.10
C ARG A 94 -3.31 -15.06 12.83
N ARG A 95 -2.13 -15.24 12.23
CA ARG A 95 -0.86 -14.74 12.77
C ARG A 95 -0.72 -13.23 12.57
N ALA A 96 -1.13 -12.71 11.40
CA ALA A 96 -1.18 -11.27 11.13
C ALA A 96 -2.07 -10.56 12.16
N LEU A 97 -3.31 -11.02 12.33
CA LEU A 97 -4.25 -10.50 13.34
C LEU A 97 -3.64 -10.54 14.74
N ARG A 98 -2.99 -11.65 15.13
CA ARG A 98 -2.36 -11.76 16.44
C ARG A 98 -1.18 -10.80 16.65
N HIS A 99 -0.48 -10.40 15.60
CA HIS A 99 0.57 -9.39 15.68
C HIS A 99 -0.05 -7.99 15.83
N LEU A 100 -1.11 -7.69 15.06
CA LEU A 100 -1.86 -6.44 15.16
C LEU A 100 -2.45 -6.22 16.56
N GLU A 101 -3.11 -7.25 17.13
CA GLU A 101 -3.66 -7.23 18.49
C GLU A 101 -2.61 -6.93 19.59
N LYS A 102 -1.33 -7.20 19.29
CA LYS A 102 -0.20 -6.95 20.20
C LYS A 102 0.43 -5.56 19.98
N GLY A 103 -0.13 -4.73 19.11
CA GLY A 103 0.40 -3.42 18.74
C GLY A 103 1.62 -3.49 17.82
N ARG A 104 1.87 -4.62 17.16
CA ARG A 104 2.99 -4.75 16.21
C ARG A 104 2.56 -4.32 14.82
N VAL A 105 3.44 -3.62 14.12
CA VAL A 105 3.25 -3.29 12.71
C VAL A 105 3.43 -4.55 11.86
N VAL A 106 2.47 -4.88 11.00
CA VAL A 106 2.59 -6.01 10.07
C VAL A 106 2.90 -5.49 8.68
N ILE A 107 3.99 -5.95 8.06
CA ILE A 107 4.38 -5.56 6.71
C ILE A 107 4.12 -6.74 5.78
N PHE A 108 3.20 -6.60 4.83
CA PHE A 108 2.91 -7.60 3.83
C PHE A 108 3.78 -7.41 2.59
N ALA A 109 4.44 -8.48 2.18
CA ALA A 109 5.29 -8.55 1.01
C ALA A 109 4.97 -9.78 0.16
N GLY A 110 5.59 -9.88 -1.01
CA GLY A 110 5.35 -10.96 -1.97
C GLY A 110 4.03 -10.83 -2.73
N GLY A 111 3.36 -9.68 -2.66
CA GLY A 111 2.08 -9.44 -3.32
C GLY A 111 0.98 -10.41 -2.88
N THR A 112 0.15 -10.84 -3.84
CA THR A 112 -0.81 -11.94 -3.65
C THR A 112 -0.15 -13.33 -3.72
N GLY A 113 1.15 -13.39 -4.02
CA GLY A 113 1.87 -14.63 -4.36
C GLY A 113 1.63 -15.13 -5.79
N ASN A 114 0.75 -14.46 -6.54
CA ASN A 114 0.35 -14.85 -7.88
C ASN A 114 0.76 -13.78 -8.90
N PRO A 115 1.32 -14.16 -10.06
CA PRO A 115 1.50 -13.26 -11.19
C PRO A 115 0.18 -12.63 -11.67
N TYR A 116 0.28 -11.59 -12.49
CA TYR A 116 -0.83 -10.81 -13.07
C TYR A 116 -1.60 -9.91 -12.10
N PHE A 117 -1.30 -9.95 -10.80
CA PHE A 117 -1.92 -9.09 -9.80
C PHE A 117 -1.02 -7.91 -9.42
N SER A 118 -1.64 -6.78 -9.10
CA SER A 118 -0.94 -5.58 -8.68
C SER A 118 -0.71 -5.54 -7.16
N THR A 119 0.12 -4.61 -6.71
CA THR A 119 0.24 -4.28 -5.28
C THR A 119 -1.04 -3.67 -4.73
N ASP A 120 -1.82 -2.94 -5.54
CA ASP A 120 -3.11 -2.39 -5.12
C ASP A 120 -4.12 -3.51 -4.85
N THR A 121 -4.15 -4.56 -5.70
CA THR A 121 -4.98 -5.74 -5.44
C THR A 121 -4.53 -6.46 -4.16
N THR A 122 -3.23 -6.50 -3.90
CA THR A 122 -2.70 -7.06 -2.65
C THR A 122 -3.17 -6.26 -1.43
N ALA A 123 -3.15 -4.92 -1.51
CA ALA A 123 -3.64 -4.05 -0.44
C ALA A 123 -5.13 -4.26 -0.17
N ALA A 124 -5.95 -4.31 -1.21
CA ALA A 124 -7.38 -4.61 -1.09
C ALA A 124 -7.63 -5.99 -0.45
N LEU A 125 -6.91 -7.02 -0.89
CA LEU A 125 -7.03 -8.38 -0.37
C LEU A 125 -6.63 -8.47 1.11
N ARG A 126 -5.47 -7.94 1.46
CA ARG A 126 -4.96 -8.00 2.84
C ARG A 126 -5.84 -7.19 3.78
N ALA A 127 -6.34 -6.03 3.33
CA ALA A 127 -7.29 -5.22 4.09
C ALA A 127 -8.60 -5.98 4.36
N ALA A 128 -9.16 -6.66 3.35
CA ALA A 128 -10.36 -7.48 3.53
C ALA A 128 -10.11 -8.64 4.51
N GLU A 129 -8.96 -9.33 4.39
CA GLU A 129 -8.63 -10.45 5.26
C GLU A 129 -8.41 -10.03 6.72
N ILE A 130 -7.75 -8.89 6.98
CA ILE A 130 -7.54 -8.41 8.34
C ILE A 130 -8.68 -7.56 8.87
N GLU A 131 -9.76 -7.40 8.09
CA GLU A 131 -10.94 -6.59 8.45
C GLU A 131 -10.58 -5.11 8.72
N ALA A 132 -9.65 -4.56 7.93
CA ALA A 132 -9.20 -3.18 8.07
C ALA A 132 -10.33 -2.18 7.79
N GLU A 133 -10.45 -1.17 8.66
CA GLU A 133 -11.47 -0.12 8.54
C GLU A 133 -11.23 0.81 7.34
N VAL A 134 -9.96 1.02 6.99
CA VAL A 134 -9.55 1.95 5.93
C VAL A 134 -8.23 1.54 5.29
N ILE A 135 -8.14 1.70 3.98
CA ILE A 135 -6.88 1.65 3.22
C ILE A 135 -6.40 3.07 2.99
N LEU A 136 -5.15 3.34 3.38
CA LEU A 136 -4.46 4.58 3.11
C LEU A 136 -3.54 4.40 1.90
N LEU A 137 -3.96 4.93 0.74
CA LEU A 137 -3.19 4.83 -0.49
C LEU A 137 -2.34 6.08 -0.68
N ALA A 138 -1.07 5.97 -0.31
CA ALA A 138 -0.08 7.02 -0.48
C ALA A 138 0.37 7.15 -1.94
N LYS A 139 0.25 8.33 -2.52
CA LYS A 139 0.79 8.66 -3.86
C LYS A 139 1.97 9.62 -3.68
N GLY A 140 3.06 9.38 -4.41
CA GLY A 140 4.30 10.16 -4.28
C GLY A 140 4.32 11.47 -5.07
N LYS A 141 3.46 11.62 -6.08
CA LYS A 141 3.47 12.79 -6.98
C LYS A 141 2.20 13.63 -6.96
N VAL A 142 1.12 13.10 -6.40
CA VAL A 142 -0.19 13.74 -6.33
C VAL A 142 -0.74 13.55 -4.91
N ASP A 143 -1.54 14.50 -4.45
CA ASP A 143 -2.04 14.52 -3.08
C ASP A 143 -3.49 14.03 -2.96
N GLY A 144 -4.08 13.53 -4.05
CA GLY A 144 -5.45 13.04 -4.13
C GLY A 144 -5.79 12.48 -5.51
N VAL A 145 -7.08 12.28 -5.77
CA VAL A 145 -7.62 11.87 -7.08
C VAL A 145 -8.05 13.09 -7.85
N TYR A 146 -7.69 13.13 -9.13
CA TYR A 146 -7.96 14.23 -10.05
C TYR A 146 -8.74 13.74 -11.27
N SER A 147 -9.44 14.65 -11.94
CA SER A 147 -10.14 14.34 -13.20
C SER A 147 -9.20 13.87 -14.32
N GLU A 148 -7.98 14.40 -14.32
CA GLU A 148 -6.91 14.10 -15.27
C GLU A 148 -5.56 14.16 -14.54
N ASP A 149 -4.44 13.78 -15.19
CA ASP A 149 -3.11 13.89 -14.59
C ASP A 149 -2.75 15.38 -14.34
N PRO A 150 -2.68 15.85 -13.08
CA PRO A 150 -2.41 17.25 -12.78
C PRO A 150 -0.99 17.68 -13.14
N LEU A 151 -0.08 16.73 -13.42
CA LEU A 151 1.27 17.03 -13.91
C LEU A 151 1.31 17.35 -15.40
N ILE A 152 0.28 16.92 -16.14
CA ILE A 152 0.14 17.15 -17.58
C ILE A 152 -0.86 18.28 -17.84
N ASN A 153 -1.98 18.29 -17.11
CA ASN A 153 -3.04 19.27 -17.26
C ASN A 153 -3.21 20.10 -15.97
N PRO A 154 -2.79 21.38 -15.95
CA PRO A 154 -2.96 22.26 -14.80
C PRO A 154 -4.42 22.53 -14.41
N GLU A 155 -5.38 22.34 -15.34
CA GLU A 155 -6.81 22.51 -15.10
C GLU A 155 -7.47 21.26 -14.47
N ALA A 156 -6.68 20.23 -14.15
CA ALA A 156 -7.17 19.02 -13.53
C ALA A 156 -7.84 19.33 -12.17
N LYS A 157 -9.09 18.89 -12.02
CA LYS A 157 -9.89 19.16 -10.82
C LYS A 157 -9.71 18.04 -9.81
N ARG A 158 -9.34 18.40 -8.58
CA ARG A 158 -9.22 17.46 -7.46
C ARG A 158 -10.61 17.10 -6.92
N PHE A 159 -10.85 15.81 -6.72
CA PHE A 159 -12.04 15.33 -6.03
C PHE A 159 -11.81 15.28 -4.51
N THR A 160 -12.85 15.56 -3.73
CA THR A 160 -12.82 15.43 -2.27
C THR A 160 -13.38 14.09 -1.82
N GLU A 161 -14.45 13.64 -2.47
CA GLU A 161 -15.14 12.39 -2.20
C GLU A 161 -15.61 11.78 -3.52
N LEU A 162 -15.51 10.45 -3.64
CA LEU A 162 -15.96 9.66 -4.78
C LEU A 162 -16.54 8.33 -4.28
N ASN A 163 -17.39 7.69 -5.10
CA ASN A 163 -17.75 6.28 -4.89
C ASN A 163 -16.96 5.34 -5.81
N TYR A 164 -16.94 4.05 -5.50
CA TYR A 164 -16.16 3.07 -6.28
C TYR A 164 -16.64 2.95 -7.72
N ILE A 165 -17.96 3.08 -7.96
CA ILE A 165 -18.55 3.02 -9.30
C ILE A 165 -18.07 4.20 -10.16
N GLU A 166 -17.98 5.41 -9.60
CA GLU A 166 -17.44 6.60 -10.27
C GLU A 166 -15.97 6.41 -10.64
N VAL A 167 -15.16 5.88 -9.71
CA VAL A 167 -13.74 5.60 -9.96
C VAL A 167 -13.56 4.63 -11.12
N ILE A 168 -14.37 3.57 -11.17
CA ILE A 168 -14.33 2.56 -12.24
C ILE A 168 -14.83 3.14 -13.57
N ASN A 169 -15.99 3.80 -13.57
CA ASN A 169 -16.62 4.31 -14.79
C ASN A 169 -15.82 5.44 -15.45
N GLN A 170 -15.21 6.32 -14.65
CA GLN A 170 -14.39 7.44 -15.15
C GLN A 170 -12.93 7.04 -15.40
N GLY A 171 -12.51 5.83 -15.02
CA GLY A 171 -11.14 5.35 -15.26
C GLY A 171 -10.07 6.19 -14.56
N LEU A 172 -10.34 6.72 -13.36
CA LEU A 172 -9.51 7.73 -12.67
C LEU A 172 -8.13 7.23 -12.19
N GLY A 173 -7.72 6.01 -12.57
CA GLY A 173 -6.36 5.50 -12.33
C GLY A 173 -5.96 5.39 -10.85
N VAL A 174 -6.93 5.32 -9.93
CA VAL A 174 -6.66 5.26 -8.48
C VAL A 174 -5.99 3.94 -8.10
N MET A 175 -6.61 2.85 -8.54
CA MET A 175 -6.18 1.46 -8.40
C MET A 175 -6.69 0.67 -9.61
N ASP A 176 -6.20 -0.54 -9.81
CA ASP A 176 -6.78 -1.42 -10.82
C ASP A 176 -8.23 -1.81 -10.48
N SER A 177 -9.00 -2.18 -11.50
CA SER A 177 -10.43 -2.49 -11.35
C SER A 177 -10.67 -3.67 -10.41
N THR A 178 -9.78 -4.65 -10.35
CA THR A 178 -9.90 -5.80 -9.45
C THR A 178 -9.77 -5.36 -7.98
N ALA A 179 -8.80 -4.49 -7.68
CA ALA A 179 -8.66 -3.88 -6.36
C ALA A 179 -9.89 -3.04 -5.98
N ALA A 180 -10.40 -2.23 -6.92
CA ALA A 180 -11.57 -1.38 -6.69
C ALA A 180 -12.83 -2.19 -6.37
N SER A 181 -13.12 -3.23 -7.17
CA SER A 181 -14.26 -4.13 -6.92
C SER A 181 -14.12 -4.84 -5.58
N LEU A 182 -12.94 -5.34 -5.24
CA LEU A 182 -12.73 -6.03 -3.97
C LEU A 182 -12.97 -5.11 -2.75
N CYS A 183 -12.51 -3.86 -2.83
CA CYS A 183 -12.78 -2.86 -1.79
C CYS A 183 -14.26 -2.51 -1.70
N MET A 184 -14.95 -2.37 -2.84
CA MET A 184 -16.37 -2.08 -2.92
C MET A 184 -17.22 -3.19 -2.28
N ASP A 185 -16.98 -4.44 -2.67
CA ASP A 185 -17.73 -5.61 -2.18
C ASP A 185 -17.58 -5.81 -0.67
N ASN A 186 -16.39 -5.50 -0.13
CA ASN A 186 -16.08 -5.58 1.29
C ASN A 186 -16.34 -4.28 2.05
N LYS A 187 -16.90 -3.25 1.40
CA LYS A 187 -17.21 -1.93 1.98
C LYS A 187 -16.00 -1.25 2.65
N ILE A 188 -14.80 -1.53 2.15
CA ILE A 188 -13.56 -0.97 2.68
C ILE A 188 -13.46 0.48 2.23
N LYS A 189 -13.23 1.39 3.17
CA LYS A 189 -12.99 2.81 2.85
C LYS A 189 -11.58 2.97 2.31
N LEU A 190 -11.40 3.80 1.29
CA LEU A 190 -10.09 4.14 0.75
C LEU A 190 -9.85 5.64 0.90
N ILE A 191 -8.64 6.03 1.27
CA ILE A 191 -8.21 7.43 1.33
C ILE A 191 -6.94 7.56 0.50
N VAL A 192 -7.00 8.33 -0.57
CA VAL A 192 -5.88 8.62 -1.46
C VAL A 192 -5.27 9.94 -1.04
N PHE A 193 -3.99 9.95 -0.70
CA PHE A 193 -3.32 11.15 -0.16
C PHE A 193 -1.85 11.20 -0.55
N GLY A 194 -1.25 12.39 -0.43
CA GLY A 194 0.19 12.60 -0.66
C GLY A 194 1.04 12.20 0.55
N LEU A 195 2.17 11.52 0.34
CA LEU A 195 3.07 11.06 1.40
C LEU A 195 3.98 12.18 1.95
N ASN A 196 3.40 13.31 2.36
CA ASN A 196 4.14 14.38 3.02
C ASN A 196 4.20 14.11 4.53
N LEU A 197 5.23 14.66 5.19
CA LEU A 197 5.41 14.60 6.64
C LEU A 197 4.13 15.00 7.40
N GLY A 198 3.66 14.10 8.26
CA GLY A 198 2.51 14.30 9.14
C GLY A 198 1.16 13.95 8.51
N ASN A 199 1.07 13.70 7.21
CA ASN A 199 -0.22 13.43 6.57
C ASN A 199 -0.85 12.12 7.05
N ILE A 200 -0.06 11.08 7.35
CA ILE A 200 -0.61 9.80 7.86
C ILE A 200 -1.38 10.04 9.16
N LYS A 201 -0.77 10.75 10.11
CA LYS A 201 -1.39 11.11 11.38
C LYS A 201 -2.64 11.94 11.18
N LYS A 202 -2.58 12.99 10.36
CA LYS A 202 -3.74 13.85 10.10
C LYS A 202 -4.92 13.08 9.53
N VAL A 203 -4.68 12.16 8.59
CA VAL A 203 -5.72 11.29 8.03
C VAL A 203 -6.36 10.40 9.10
N ILE A 204 -5.55 9.82 9.98
CA ILE A 204 -6.02 8.97 11.08
C ILE A 204 -6.81 9.78 12.12
N MET A 205 -6.42 11.03 12.37
CA MET A 205 -7.16 11.96 13.22
C MET A 205 -8.46 12.49 12.58
N GLY A 206 -8.77 12.08 11.34
CA GLY A 206 -10.01 12.44 10.66
C GLY A 206 -9.95 13.77 9.90
N GLU A 207 -8.77 14.36 9.71
CA GLU A 207 -8.62 15.53 8.84
C GLU A 207 -8.93 15.14 7.38
N LYS A 208 -9.63 16.04 6.67
CA LYS A 208 -10.02 15.82 5.27
C LYS A 208 -8.83 16.08 4.33
N ILE A 209 -7.91 15.13 4.26
CA ILE A 209 -6.75 15.17 3.38
C ILE A 209 -6.97 14.24 2.18
N GLY A 210 -6.61 14.75 1.01
CA GLY A 210 -6.71 14.04 -0.25
C GLY A 210 -8.15 13.75 -0.66
N THR A 211 -8.41 12.53 -1.12
CA THR A 211 -9.72 12.10 -1.63
C THR A 211 -10.19 10.84 -0.91
N ILE A 212 -11.43 10.87 -0.43
CA ILE A 212 -12.07 9.72 0.21
C ILE A 212 -12.88 8.96 -0.84
N ILE A 213 -12.67 7.65 -0.94
CA ILE A 213 -13.47 6.76 -1.77
C ILE A 213 -14.21 5.77 -0.87
N LYS A 214 -15.54 5.71 -1.01
CA LYS A 214 -16.39 4.82 -0.22
C LYS A 214 -17.71 4.54 -0.93
N GLY A 215 -18.35 3.44 -0.57
CA GLY A 215 -19.68 3.10 -1.06
C GLY A 215 -19.71 2.61 -2.51
N GLY A 216 -20.82 1.99 -2.86
CA GLY A 216 -21.16 1.38 -4.14
C GLY A 216 -22.59 0.91 -4.07
#